data_AF-A0A2V9SH80-F1
#
_entry.id   AF-A0A2V9SH80-F1
#
_cell.length_a   1.000
_cell.length_b   1.000
_cell.length_c   1.000
_cell.angle_alpha   90.00
_cell.angle_beta   90.00
_cell.angle_gamma   90.00
#
_symmetry.space_group_name_H-M   'P 1'
#
loop_
_entity.id
_entity.type
_entity.pdbx_description
1 polymer ?
#
loop_
_entity_poly.entity_id
_entity_poly.type
_entity_poly.pdbx_seq_one_letter_code
_entity_poly.pdbx_strand_id
1 'polypeptide(L)' 'MRHLADDELVLYHYSDGDDIKAAERHLASCAECRSRLDAIEEVLKLVVAPSLPERGPGYGSEVWNRIRADLPEQAL' A
#
# COMPACT_ATOMS: atom_id res chain seq x y z
N MET A 1 18.51 -16.04 11.61
CA MET A 1 17.33 -15.29 11.11
C MET A 1 16.84 -15.97 9.85
N ARG A 2 15.53 -16.02 9.62
CA ARG A 2 14.91 -16.53 8.38
C ARG A 2 14.92 -15.43 7.31
N HIS A 3 14.97 -15.81 6.04
CA HIS A 3 14.70 -14.91 4.93
C HIS A 3 13.25 -14.40 4.98
N LEU A 4 13.03 -13.16 4.52
CA LEU A 4 11.69 -12.62 4.34
C LEU A 4 10.95 -13.42 3.26
N ALA A 5 9.69 -13.74 3.51
CA ALA A 5 8.79 -14.28 2.51
C ALA A 5 8.30 -13.17 1.57
N ASP A 6 7.75 -13.55 0.41
CA ASP A 6 7.35 -12.59 -0.62
C ASP A 6 6.25 -11.62 -0.14
N ASP A 7 5.33 -12.08 0.69
CA ASP A 7 4.29 -11.25 1.32
C ASP A 7 4.90 -10.20 2.25
N GLU A 8 5.88 -10.57 3.07
CA GLU A 8 6.62 -9.64 3.93
C GLU A 8 7.38 -8.58 3.10
N LEU A 9 7.94 -8.98 1.95
CA LEU A 9 8.63 -8.05 1.02
C LEU A 9 7.64 -7.11 0.31
N VAL A 10 6.46 -7.60 -0.06
CA VAL A 10 5.39 -6.77 -0.65
C VAL A 10 4.86 -5.77 0.37
N LEU A 11 4.61 -6.19 1.62
CA LEU A 11 4.20 -5.28 2.69
C LEU A 11 5.27 -4.22 2.99
N TYR A 12 6.54 -4.62 2.96
CA TYR A 12 7.66 -3.67 3.06
C TYR A 12 7.63 -2.63 1.92
N HIS A 13 7.44 -3.07 0.67
CA HIS A 13 7.35 -2.16 -0.49
C HIS A 13 6.24 -1.10 -0.34
N TYR A 14 5.07 -1.50 0.16
CA TYR A 14 3.94 -0.58 0.39
C TYR A 14 4.00 0.19 1.72
N SER A 15 5.05 -0.02 2.54
CA SER A 15 5.13 0.52 3.90
C SER A 15 3.92 0.16 4.78
N ASP A 16 3.38 -1.06 4.62
CA ASP A 16 2.15 -1.55 5.23
C ASP A 16 2.38 -2.80 6.11
N GLY A 17 3.61 -3.03 6.56
CA GLY A 17 3.99 -4.18 7.40
C GLY A 17 4.09 -3.85 8.90
N ASP A 18 3.85 -4.86 9.74
CA ASP A 18 3.90 -4.73 11.20
C ASP A 18 5.30 -4.35 11.76
N ASP A 19 6.39 -4.75 11.10
CA ASP A 19 7.76 -4.45 11.52
C ASP A 19 8.67 -4.07 10.33
N ILE A 20 8.32 -2.95 9.67
CA ILE A 20 9.11 -2.37 8.57
C ILE A 20 10.58 -2.19 8.97
N LYS A 21 10.85 -1.76 10.21
CA LYS A 21 12.23 -1.54 10.68
C LYS A 21 13.03 -2.85 10.76
N ALA A 22 12.43 -3.96 11.14
CA ALA A 22 13.11 -5.26 11.10
C ALA A 22 13.38 -5.71 9.67
N ALA A 23 12.43 -5.51 8.76
CA ALA A 23 12.62 -5.78 7.34
C ALA A 23 13.78 -4.94 6.76
N GLU A 24 13.84 -3.63 7.06
CA GLU A 24 14.96 -2.75 6.66
C GLU A 24 16.32 -3.27 7.14
N ARG A 25 16.43 -3.62 8.43
CA ARG A 25 17.67 -4.18 9.00
C ARG A 25 18.07 -5.48 8.32
N HIS A 26 17.10 -6.33 8.00
CA HIS A 26 17.36 -7.59 7.30
C HIS A 26 17.86 -7.32 5.88
N LEU A 27 17.16 -6.47 5.13
CA LEU A 27 17.52 -6.09 3.76
C LEU A 27 18.91 -5.43 3.69
N ALA A 28 19.31 -4.67 4.70
CA ALA A 28 20.66 -4.08 4.76
C ALA A 28 21.79 -5.15 4.80
N SER A 29 21.50 -6.35 5.30
CA SER A 29 22.51 -7.41 5.50
C SER A 29 22.32 -8.63 4.58
N CYS A 30 21.14 -8.82 3.99
CA CYS A 30 20.82 -9.99 3.17
C CYS A 30 20.78 -9.64 1.67
N ALA A 31 21.76 -10.12 0.89
CA ALA A 31 21.78 -9.93 -0.56
C ALA A 31 20.66 -10.71 -1.29
N GLU A 32 20.30 -11.89 -0.79
CA GLU A 32 19.24 -12.71 -1.38
C GLU A 32 17.87 -12.05 -1.27
N CYS A 33 17.50 -11.53 -0.10
CA CYS A 33 16.23 -10.83 0.06
C CYS A 33 16.18 -9.50 -0.70
N ARG A 34 17.31 -8.81 -0.89
CA ARG A 34 17.38 -7.64 -1.79
C ARG A 34 17.11 -8.03 -3.23
N SER A 35 17.79 -9.06 -3.73
CA SER A 35 17.54 -9.59 -5.08
C SER A 35 16.07 -10.02 -5.28
N ARG A 36 15.48 -10.63 -4.24
CA ARG A 36 14.07 -11.03 -4.28
C ARG A 36 13.13 -9.83 -4.28
N LEU A 37 13.42 -8.81 -3.47
CA LEU A 37 12.68 -7.55 -3.45
C LEU A 37 12.75 -6.86 -4.82
N ASP A 38 13.94 -6.73 -5.40
CA ASP A 38 14.13 -6.11 -6.71
C ASP A 38 13.27 -6.80 -7.79
N ALA A 39 13.23 -8.14 -7.78
CA ALA A 39 12.40 -8.92 -8.71
C ALA A 39 10.89 -8.66 -8.51
N ILE A 40 10.44 -8.50 -7.27
CA ILE A 40 9.04 -8.15 -6.96
C ILE A 40 8.73 -6.73 -7.46
N GLU A 41 9.61 -5.76 -7.18
CA GLU A 41 9.42 -4.36 -7.59
C GLU A 41 9.34 -4.21 -9.10
N GLU A 42 10.15 -4.94 -9.87
CA GLU A 42 10.06 -4.94 -11.33
C GLU A 42 8.71 -5.43 -11.83
N VAL A 43 8.13 -6.47 -11.20
CA VAL A 43 6.78 -6.94 -11.55
C VAL A 43 5.72 -5.90 -11.18
N LEU A 44 5.83 -5.27 -10.01
CA LEU A 44 4.88 -4.25 -9.57
C LEU A 44 4.89 -3.00 -10.47
N LYS A 45 6.06 -2.62 -11.01
CA LYS A 45 6.20 -1.50 -11.97
C LYS A 45 5.45 -1.74 -13.29
N LEU A 46 5.20 -2.99 -13.66
CA LEU A 46 4.41 -3.31 -14.86
C LEU A 46 2.92 -2.97 -14.68
N VAL A 47 2.46 -2.80 -13.43
CA VAL A 47 1.10 -2.38 -13.12
C VAL A 47 0.97 -0.88 -13.38
N VAL A 48 0.60 -0.53 -14.60
CA VAL A 48 0.26 0.85 -14.95
C VAL A 48 -1.07 1.20 -14.30
N ALA A 49 -1.05 2.14 -13.35
CA ALA A 49 -2.29 2.70 -12.82
C ALA A 49 -3.09 3.30 -13.98
N PRO A 50 -4.38 2.91 -14.14
CA PRO A 50 -5.20 3.53 -15.18
C PRO A 50 -5.29 5.03 -14.92
N SER A 51 -5.36 5.81 -15.99
CA SER A 51 -5.67 7.23 -15.88
C SER A 51 -7.01 7.38 -15.15
N LEU A 52 -6.98 7.87 -13.92
CA LEU A 52 -8.20 8.12 -13.17
C LEU A 52 -8.88 9.35 -13.79
N PRO A 53 -10.18 9.29 -14.10
CA PRO A 53 -10.90 10.46 -14.58
C PRO A 53 -10.88 11.53 -13.50
N GLU A 54 -10.63 12.77 -13.91
CA GLU A 54 -10.71 13.92 -13.02
C GLU A 54 -12.14 14.04 -12.48
N ARG A 55 -12.26 14.19 -11.16
CA ARG A 55 -13.55 14.40 -10.53
C ARG A 55 -13.89 15.88 -10.58
N GLY A 56 -15.12 16.20 -10.98
CA GLY A 56 -15.59 17.57 -11.02
C GLY A 56 -15.57 18.23 -9.63
N PRO A 57 -15.56 19.58 -9.56
CA PRO A 57 -15.45 20.33 -8.31
C PRO A 57 -16.58 20.04 -7.30
N GLY A 58 -17.74 19.57 -7.77
CA GLY A 58 -18.89 19.21 -6.93
C GLY A 58 -18.87 17.79 -6.35
N TYR A 59 -17.93 16.94 -6.77
CA TYR A 59 -17.96 15.51 -6.46
C TYR A 59 -18.03 15.21 -4.95
N GLY A 60 -17.25 15.93 -4.14
CA GLY A 60 -17.26 15.75 -2.69
C GLY A 60 -18.63 16.03 -2.09
N SER A 61 -19.27 17.13 -2.49
CA SER A 61 -20.61 17.52 -2.01
C SER A 61 -21.69 16.52 -2.43
N GLU A 62 -21.62 16.01 -3.66
CA GLU A 62 -22.55 14.99 -4.16
C GLU A 62 -22.47 13.68 -3.38
N VAL A 63 -21.24 13.21 -3.12
CA VAL A 63 -21.01 12.00 -2.32
C VAL A 63 -21.53 12.20 -0.90
N TRP A 64 -21.18 13.32 -0.26
CA TRP A 64 -21.63 13.62 1.11
C TRP A 64 -23.15 13.68 1.22
N ASN A 65 -23.82 14.32 0.27
CA ASN A 65 -25.29 14.39 0.25
C ASN A 65 -25.95 13.02 0.10
N ARG A 66 -25.29 12.07 -0.58
CA ARG A 66 -25.80 10.70 -0.74
C ARG A 66 -25.63 9.86 0.52
N ILE A 67 -24.47 9.93 1.17
CA ILE A 67 -24.15 9.03 2.29
C ILE A 67 -24.63 9.56 3.64
N ARG A 68 -24.87 10.88 3.79
CA ARG A 68 -25.17 11.50 5.09
C ARG A 68 -26.41 10.95 5.80
N ALA A 69 -27.37 10.39 5.07
CA ALA A 69 -28.58 9.82 5.65
C ALA A 69 -28.31 8.46 6.34
N ASP A 70 -27.27 7.76 5.91
CA ASP A 70 -26.92 6.41 6.38
C ASP A 70 -25.76 6.42 7.40
N LEU A 71 -25.21 7.60 7.71
CA LEU A 71 -24.14 7.71 8.69
C LEU A 71 -24.70 7.48 10.09
N PRO A 72 -24.02 6.67 10.93
CA PRO A 72 -24.42 6.49 12.31
C PRO A 72 -24.32 7.82 13.05
N GLU A 73 -25.25 8.04 13.98
CA GLU A 73 -25.22 9.19 14.86
C GLU A 73 -23.89 9.15 15.65
N GLN A 74 -23.09 10.20 15.55
CA GLN A 74 -21.86 10.30 16.33
C GLN A 74 -22.27 10.43 17.80
N ALA A 75 -22.11 9.36 18.57
CA ALA A 75 -22.24 9.41 20.02
C ALA A 75 -21.10 10.31 20.55
N LEU A 76 -21.46 11.55 20.87
CA LEU A 76 -20.64 12.51 21.60
C LEU A 76 -20.51 12.10 23.07
#